data_AF-A0A2J8UIK4-F1
#
_entry.id   AF-A0A2J8UIK4-F1
#
_cell.length_a   1.000
_cell.length_b   1.000
_cell.length_c   1.000
_cell.angle_alpha   90.00
_cell.angle_beta   90.00
_cell.angle_gamma   90.00
#
_symmetry.space_group_name_H-M   'P 1'
#
loop_
_entity.id
_entity.type
_entity.pdbx_description
1 polymer ?
#
loop_
_entity_poly.entity_id
_entity_poly.type
_entity_poly.pdbx_seq_one_letter_code
_entity_poly.pdbx_strand_id
1 'polypeptide(L)'
;MPQAFLLGSIHEPAVALMEPQPCPGSLAESFLEEELRLNAELSQLQFSEPVGIIYNPVEYAWEPHRNYVTRYCQGPKEVLFLGMNPGPFG
;
A
#
# COMPACT_ATOMS: atom_id res chain seq x y z
N MET A 1 -5.31 -23.75 53.62
CA MET A 1 -4.35 -22.66 53.37
C MET A 1 -3.55 -23.01 52.12
N PRO A 2 -3.30 -22.08 51.20
CA PRO A 2 -4.21 -21.65 50.13
C PRO A 2 -3.91 -22.29 48.76
N GLN A 3 -4.92 -22.27 47.89
CA GLN A 3 -4.82 -22.66 46.48
C GLN A 3 -3.83 -21.74 45.73
N ALA A 4 -2.91 -22.34 44.99
CA ALA A 4 -2.09 -21.62 44.02
C ALA A 4 -2.92 -21.32 42.78
N PHE A 5 -3.25 -20.04 42.59
CA PHE A 5 -3.75 -19.52 41.33
C PHE A 5 -2.64 -19.65 40.28
N LEU A 6 -2.85 -20.49 39.27
CA LEU A 6 -2.07 -20.45 38.04
C LEU A 6 -2.48 -19.19 37.28
N LEU A 7 -1.63 -18.15 37.35
CA LEU A 7 -1.72 -17.02 36.43
C LEU A 7 -1.45 -17.55 35.02
N GLY A 8 -2.51 -17.70 34.24
CA GLY A 8 -2.39 -17.94 32.81
C GLY A 8 -1.58 -16.81 32.18
N SER A 9 -0.53 -17.19 31.44
CA SER A 9 0.24 -16.26 30.62
C SER A 9 -0.73 -15.63 29.61
N ILE A 10 -1.09 -14.36 29.82
CA ILE A 10 -1.81 -13.58 28.83
C ILE A 10 -0.81 -13.35 27.70
N HIS A 11 -1.05 -14.02 26.58
CA HIS A 11 -0.30 -13.84 25.35
C HIS A 11 -0.68 -12.45 24.81
N GLU A 12 0.16 -11.45 25.08
CA GLU A 12 0.13 -10.20 24.32
C GLU A 12 0.41 -10.55 22.86
N PRO A 13 -0.47 -10.20 21.90
CA PRO A 13 -0.11 -10.31 20.51
C PRO A 13 1.00 -9.31 20.28
N ALA A 14 2.20 -9.82 19.99
CA ALA A 14 3.29 -9.02 19.47
C ALA A 14 2.77 -8.33 18.21
N VAL A 15 2.45 -7.04 18.34
CA VAL A 15 2.49 -6.10 17.23
C VAL A 15 3.95 -6.14 16.80
N ALA A 16 4.26 -7.03 15.86
CA ALA A 16 5.51 -6.99 15.16
C ALA A 16 5.55 -5.62 14.50
N LEU A 17 6.34 -4.73 15.10
CA LEU A 17 6.81 -3.52 14.44
C LEU A 17 7.50 -4.04 13.20
N MET A 18 6.79 -3.94 12.06
CA MET A 18 7.33 -4.29 10.76
C MET A 18 8.40 -3.24 10.50
N GLU A 19 9.62 -3.52 10.96
CA GLU A 19 10.78 -2.71 10.66
C GLU A 19 10.88 -2.66 9.14
N PRO A 20 10.86 -1.46 8.53
CA PRO A 20 10.88 -1.33 7.08
C PRO A 20 12.15 -2.01 6.57
N GLN A 21 11.95 -3.12 5.85
CA GLN A 21 13.05 -3.79 5.18
C GLN A 21 13.62 -2.81 4.15
N PRO A 22 14.93 -2.53 4.16
CA PRO A 22 15.52 -1.67 3.14
C PRO A 22 15.48 -2.42 1.81
N CYS A 23 14.51 -2.08 0.96
CA CYS A 23 14.61 -2.38 -0.46
C CYS A 23 15.86 -1.67 -0.98
N PRO A 24 16.75 -2.34 -1.73
CA PRO A 24 17.99 -1.74 -2.21
C PRO A 24 17.78 -0.61 -3.24
N GLY A 25 16.54 -0.32 -3.62
CA GLY A 25 16.14 0.78 -4.50
C GLY A 25 15.85 2.09 -3.76
N SER A 26 15.80 3.17 -4.51
CA SER A 26 15.28 4.45 -4.02
C SER A 26 13.83 4.32 -3.53
N LEU A 27 13.40 5.20 -2.62
CA LEU A 27 12.00 5.21 -2.15
C LEU A 27 10.99 5.27 -3.32
N ALA A 28 11.34 6.00 -4.39
CA ALA A 28 10.53 6.06 -5.59
C ALA A 28 10.39 4.71 -6.30
N GLU A 29 11.46 3.92 -6.40
CA GLU A 29 11.42 2.58 -7.00
C GLU A 29 10.57 1.65 -6.16
N SER A 30 10.76 1.62 -4.84
CA SER A 30 9.93 0.79 -3.94
C SER A 30 8.46 1.18 -3.98
N PHE A 31 8.15 2.49 -4.09
CA PHE A 31 6.76 2.94 -4.23
C PHE A 31 6.14 2.45 -5.54
N LEU A 32 6.86 2.57 -6.66
CA LEU A 32 6.39 2.11 -7.97
C LEU A 32 6.23 0.58 -8.00
N GLU A 33 7.11 -0.17 -7.35
CA GLU A 33 7.00 -1.63 -7.20
C GLU A 33 5.73 -2.02 -6.45
N GLU A 34 5.39 -1.33 -5.36
CA GLU A 34 4.14 -1.55 -4.63
C GLU A 34 2.90 -1.21 -5.45
N GLU A 35 2.94 -0.16 -6.28
CA GLU A 35 1.84 0.15 -7.20
C GLU A 35 1.67 -0.91 -8.28
N LEU A 36 2.77 -1.45 -8.82
CA LEU A 36 2.72 -2.55 -9.79
C LEU A 36 2.16 -3.83 -9.14
N ARG A 37 2.56 -4.13 -7.90
CA ARG A 37 1.99 -5.25 -7.13
C ARG A 37 0.49 -5.07 -6.93
N LEU A 38 0.06 -3.88 -6.50
CA LEU A 38 -1.35 -3.56 -6.28
C LEU A 38 -2.15 -3.66 -7.60
N ASN A 39 -1.62 -3.14 -8.71
CA ASN A 39 -2.27 -3.26 -10.01
C ASN A 39 -2.48 -4.72 -10.41
N ALA A 40 -1.48 -5.57 -10.18
CA ALA A 40 -1.61 -7.00 -10.43
C ALA A 40 -2.74 -7.62 -9.61
N GLU A 41 -2.88 -7.27 -8.33
CA GLU A 41 -3.98 -7.73 -7.46
C GLU A 41 -5.35 -7.19 -7.91
N LEU A 42 -5.43 -5.90 -8.24
CA LEU A 42 -6.66 -5.25 -8.72
C LEU A 42 -7.14 -5.86 -10.05
N SER A 43 -6.22 -6.23 -10.94
CA SER A 43 -6.55 -6.85 -12.23
C SER A 43 -7.30 -8.19 -12.11
N GLN A 44 -7.23 -8.84 -10.95
CA GLN A 44 -7.91 -10.10 -10.69
C GLN A 44 -9.34 -9.92 -10.17
N LEU A 45 -9.72 -8.70 -9.80
CA LEU A 45 -11.05 -8.40 -9.28
C LEU A 45 -12.09 -8.41 -10.41
N GLN A 46 -13.22 -9.04 -10.13
CA GLN A 46 -14.39 -9.04 -11.00
C GLN A 46 -15.45 -8.14 -10.40
N PHE A 47 -15.97 -7.24 -11.20
CA PHE A 47 -17.02 -6.32 -10.80
C PHE A 47 -18.32 -6.70 -11.50
N SER A 48 -19.41 -6.69 -10.74
CA SER A 48 -20.75 -6.91 -11.25
C SER A 48 -21.43 -5.59 -11.59
N GLU A 49 -22.61 -5.67 -12.19
CA GLU A 49 -23.53 -4.54 -12.32
C GLU A 49 -23.68 -3.77 -10.99
N PRO A 50 -23.76 -2.42 -11.02
CA PRO A 50 -23.91 -1.57 -12.21
C PRO A 50 -22.57 -1.07 -12.83
N VAL A 51 -21.44 -1.72 -12.52
CA VAL A 51 -20.12 -1.27 -13.00
C VAL A 51 -19.95 -1.64 -14.48
N GLY A 52 -20.16 -0.69 -15.38
CA GLY A 52 -20.02 -0.91 -16.83
C GLY A 52 -18.60 -0.75 -17.37
N ILE A 53 -17.78 0.13 -16.76
CA ILE A 53 -16.41 0.42 -17.22
C ILE A 53 -15.49 0.63 -16.02
N ILE A 54 -14.27 0.10 -16.13
CA ILE A 54 -13.20 0.24 -15.16
C ILE A 54 -12.00 0.86 -15.88
N TYR A 55 -11.38 1.84 -15.23
CA TYR A 55 -10.16 2.47 -15.72
C TYR A 55 -9.07 2.34 -14.65
N ASN A 56 -7.85 2.00 -15.08
CA ASN A 56 -6.66 2.06 -14.25
C ASN A 56 -5.66 3.08 -14.82
N PRO A 57 -5.61 4.33 -14.33
CA PRO A 57 -4.67 5.34 -14.83
C PRO A 57 -3.21 4.98 -14.60
N VAL A 58 -2.90 4.16 -13.59
CA VAL A 58 -1.52 3.70 -13.37
C VAL A 58 -1.06 2.82 -14.54
N GLU A 59 -1.98 2.15 -15.25
CA GLU A 59 -1.65 1.40 -16.47
C GLU A 59 -1.60 2.29 -17.71
N TYR A 60 -2.69 2.97 -18.06
CA TYR A 60 -2.75 3.69 -19.35
C TYR A 60 -2.01 5.03 -19.35
N ALA A 61 -1.75 5.61 -18.17
CA ALA A 61 -0.99 6.84 -17.98
C ALA A 61 0.29 6.60 -17.15
N TRP A 62 0.88 5.41 -17.29
CA TRP A 62 2.06 4.99 -16.53
C TRP A 62 3.23 5.96 -16.63
N GLU A 63 3.59 6.40 -17.83
CA GLU A 63 4.78 7.22 -18.04
C GLU A 63 4.75 8.57 -17.28
N PRO A 64 3.70 9.40 -17.38
CA PRO A 64 3.64 10.63 -16.57
C PRO A 64 3.57 10.33 -15.06
N HIS A 65 2.89 9.26 -14.64
CA HIS A 65 2.84 8.83 -13.23
C HIS A 65 4.23 8.45 -12.69
N ARG A 66 4.96 7.59 -13.42
CA ARG A 66 6.33 7.19 -13.11
C ARG A 66 7.25 8.39 -12.99
N ASN A 67 7.11 9.36 -13.90
CA ASN A 67 7.88 10.60 -13.90
C ASN A 67 7.56 11.47 -12.67
N TYR A 68 6.29 11.55 -12.26
CA TYR A 68 5.90 12.24 -11.02
C TYR A 68 6.53 11.59 -9.79
N VAL A 69 6.38 10.27 -9.63
CA VAL A 69 6.91 9.55 -8.46
C VAL A 69 8.43 9.64 -8.40
N THR A 70 9.13 9.39 -9.52
CA THR A 70 10.60 9.46 -9.57
C THR A 70 11.12 10.86 -9.24
N ARG A 71 10.39 11.90 -9.64
CA ARG A 71 10.79 13.30 -9.38
C ARG A 71 10.53 13.74 -7.95
N TYR A 72 9.41 13.35 -7.34
CA TYR A 72 8.96 13.93 -6.06
C TYR A 72 9.03 12.98 -4.86
N CYS A 73 9.15 11.66 -5.08
CA CYS A 73 9.28 10.66 -4.02
C CYS A 73 10.75 10.40 -3.64
N GLN A 74 11.56 11.46 -3.53
CA GLN A 74 12.97 11.36 -3.17
C GLN A 74 13.14 11.40 -1.64
N GLY A 75 13.43 10.27 -1.01
CA GLY A 75 13.63 10.15 0.44
C GLY A 75 12.35 10.17 1.29
N PRO A 76 12.44 9.86 2.60
CA PRO A 76 11.28 9.66 3.48
C PRO A 76 10.35 10.87 3.55
N LYS A 77 9.07 10.63 3.86
CA LYS A 77 8.00 11.64 3.97
C LYS A 77 7.36 11.56 5.35
N GLU A 78 7.28 12.68 6.06
CA GLU A 78 6.61 12.76 7.37
C GLU A 78 5.08 12.84 7.24
N VAL A 79 4.60 13.34 6.09
CA VAL A 79 3.18 13.57 5.82
C VAL A 79 2.81 12.94 4.48
N LEU A 80 1.70 12.20 4.45
CA LEU A 80 1.07 11.67 3.25
C LEU A 80 -0.35 12.23 3.13
N PHE A 81 -0.62 12.93 2.03
CA PHE A 81 -1.98 13.30 1.66
C PHE A 81 -2.61 12.15 0.88
N LEU A 82 -3.81 11.71 1.27
CA LEU A 82 -4.49 10.57 0.69
C LEU A 82 -5.89 10.95 0.19
N GLY A 83 -6.08 10.88 -1.13
CA GLY A 83 -7.39 11.01 -1.76
C GLY A 83 -8.16 9.69 -1.76
N MET A 84 -9.37 9.69 -2.34
CA MET A 84 -10.17 8.47 -2.50
C MET A 84 -9.77 7.66 -3.74
N ASN A 85 -9.94 8.24 -4.92
CA ASN A 85 -9.69 7.63 -6.22
C ASN A 85 -9.62 8.71 -7.33
N PRO A 86 -9.11 8.39 -8.53
CA PRO A 86 -9.01 9.34 -9.64
C PRO A 86 -10.36 9.93 -10.05
N GLY A 87 -10.40 11.24 -10.27
CA GLY A 87 -11.52 11.91 -10.92
C GLY A 87 -11.40 11.86 -12.46
N PRO A 88 -12.48 12.11 -13.20
CA PRO A 88 -12.49 11.98 -14.66
C PRO A 88 -11.66 13.02 -15.43
N PHE A 89 -11.21 14.10 -14.77
CA PHE A 89 -10.49 15.22 -15.38
C PHE A 89 -9.20 15.59 -14.63
N GLY A 90 -8.71 14.68 -13.79
CA GLY A 90 -7.49 14.87 -12.99
C GLY A 90 -6.23 14.37 -13.68
#